data_AF-A0A8T7DLY5-F1
#
_entry.id   AF-A0A8T7DLY5-F1
#
_cell.length_a   1.000
_cell.length_b   1.000
_cell.length_c   1.000
_cell.angle_alpha   90.00
_cell.angle_beta   90.00
_cell.angle_gamma   90.00
#
_symmetry.space_group_name_H-M   'P 1'
#
loop_
_entity.id
_entity.type
_entity.pdbx_description
1 polymer ?
#
loop_
_entity_poly.entity_id
_entity_poly.type
_entity_poly.pdbx_seq_one_letter_code
_entity_poly.pdbx_strand_id
1 'polypeptide(L)' 'MGRYLVTGITFGVFMAEALIHYNMGRAKEDRKMGREPHFEFPPPKELAKIAVITGTFSILSGVLINSLEKYTPPKV' A
#
# COMPACT_ATOMS: atom_id res chain seq x y z
N MET A 1 14.42 -16.82 3.18
CA MET A 1 13.88 -15.86 4.18
C MET A 1 13.67 -14.45 3.61
N GLY A 2 14.63 -13.88 2.86
CA GLY A 2 14.55 -12.50 2.37
C GLY A 2 13.31 -12.13 1.55
N ARG A 3 12.85 -13.00 0.63
CA ARG A 3 11.72 -12.68 -0.25
C ARG A 3 10.40 -12.38 0.49
N TYR A 4 10.04 -13.20 1.47
CA TYR A 4 8.81 -12.99 2.26
C TYR A 4 8.92 -11.77 3.17
N LEU A 5 10.12 -11.48 3.67
CA LEU A 5 10.39 -10.29 4.47
C LEU A 5 10.22 -9.03 3.62
N VAL A 6 10.82 -8.99 2.43
CA VAL A 6 10.71 -7.86 1.50
C VAL A 6 9.26 -7.65 1.08
N THR A 7 8.54 -8.70 0.65
CA THR A 7 7.13 -8.58 0.28
C THR A 7 6.26 -8.11 1.45
N GLY A 8 6.52 -8.59 2.67
CA GLY A 8 5.80 -8.14 3.86
C GLY A 8 6.06 -6.66 4.19
N ILE A 9 7.31 -6.21 4.08
CA ILE A 9 7.68 -4.79 4.27
C ILE A 9 7.02 -3.92 3.19
N THR A 10 7.12 -4.31 1.91
CA THR A 10 6.48 -3.61 0.79
C THR A 10 4.97 -3.48 1.01
N PHE A 11 4.32 -4.58 1.42
CA PHE A 11 2.91 -4.57 1.75
C PHE A 11 2.59 -3.59 2.88
N GLY A 12 3.33 -3.63 3.99
CA GLY A 12 3.09 -2.75 5.13
C GLY A 12 3.22 -1.27 4.76
N VAL A 13 4.28 -0.90 4.04
CA VAL A 13 4.51 0.49 3.60
C VAL A 13 3.40 0.97 2.65
N PHE A 14 3.07 0.18 1.62
CA PHE A 14 2.02 0.55 0.68
C PHE A 14 0.63 0.55 1.31
N MET A 15 0.39 -0.32 2.30
CA MET A 15 -0.88 -0.32 3.03
C MET A 15 -1.04 0.96 3.85
N ALA A 16 0.03 1.39 4.54
CA ALA A 16 0.02 2.66 5.26
C ALA A 16 -0.21 3.85 4.32
N GLU A 17 0.48 3.88 3.17
CA GLU A 17 0.28 4.93 2.16
C GLU A 17 -1.16 4.95 1.62
N ALA A 18 -1.75 3.78 1.36
CA ALA A 18 -3.12 3.68 0.87
C ALA A 18 -4.14 4.16 1.90
N LEU A 19 -3.92 3.89 3.20
CA LEU A 19 -4.76 4.40 4.29
C LEU A 19 -4.65 5.93 4.43
N ILE A 20 -3.45 6.48 4.27
CA ILE A 20 -3.24 7.93 4.27
C ILE A 20 -3.96 8.56 3.08
N HIS A 21 -3.85 8.00 1.88
CA HIS A 21 -4.54 8.48 0.68
C HIS A 21 -6.06 8.42 0.81
N TYR A 22 -6.58 7.35 1.44
CA TYR A 22 -8.00 7.26 1.77
C TYR A 22 -8.46 8.43 2.65
N ASN A 23 -7.72 8.68 3.72
CA ASN A 23 -8.00 9.77 4.66
C ASN A 23 -7.84 11.16 4.02
N MET A 24 -6.88 11.33 3.13
CA MET A 24 -6.75 12.57 2.35
C MET A 24 -7.94 12.80 1.40
N GLY A 25 -8.48 11.73 0.81
CA GLY A 25 -9.71 11.78 0.02
C GLY A 25 -10.89 12.23 0.86
N ARG A 26 -11.12 11.55 1.99
CA ARG A 26 -12.16 11.87 2.97
C ARG A 26 -12.06 13.30 3.50
N ALA A 27 -10.87 13.71 3.93
CA ALA A 27 -10.61 15.07 4.43
C ALA A 27 -10.91 16.15 3.39
N LYS A 28 -10.70 15.88 2.09
CA LYS A 28 -11.09 16.80 1.01
C LYS A 28 -12.61 16.87 0.84
N GLU A 29 -13.32 15.76 1.00
CA GLU A 29 -14.79 15.73 0.96
C GLU A 29 -15.39 16.44 2.19
N ASP A 30 -14.87 16.17 3.38
CA ASP A 30 -15.31 16.81 4.62
C ASP A 30 -15.11 18.33 4.58
N ARG A 31 -13.95 18.80 4.09
CA ARG A 31 -13.72 20.24 3.87
C ARG A 31 -14.71 20.86 2.88
N LYS A 32 -15.10 20.15 1.82
CA LYS A 32 -16.14 20.63 0.88
C LYS A 32 -17.52 20.71 1.54
N MET A 33 -17.78 19.87 2.54
CA MET A 33 -19.02 19.86 3.32
C MET A 33 -18.98 20.75 4.57
N GLY A 34 -17.88 21.50 4.79
CA GLY A 34 -17.70 22.38 5.95
C GLY A 34 -17.43 21.65 7.27
N ARG A 35 -17.00 20.39 7.23
CA ARG A 35 -16.64 19.59 8.41
C ARG A 35 -15.14 19.60 8.65
N GLU A 36 -14.73 19.44 9.91
CA GLU A 36 -13.33 19.29 10.27
C GLU A 36 -12.81 17.92 9.83
N PRO A 37 -11.63 17.85 9.17
CA PRO A 37 -11.05 16.59 8.75
C PRO A 37 -10.61 15.76 9.95
N HIS A 38 -11.06 14.51 10.02
CA HIS A 38 -10.66 13.55 11.04
C HIS A 38 -10.05 12.31 10.39
N PHE A 39 -9.14 11.66 11.12
CA PHE A 39 -8.59 10.39 10.70
C PHE A 39 -9.60 9.28 10.99
N GLU A 40 -10.06 8.61 9.94
CA GLU A 40 -11.05 7.53 10.03
C GLU A 40 -10.51 6.28 9.32
N PHE A 41 -10.72 5.13 9.95
CA PHE A 41 -10.42 3.87 9.29
C PHE A 41 -11.45 3.58 8.21
N PRO A 42 -11.04 3.06 7.03
CA PRO A 42 -11.99 2.71 5.99
C PRO A 42 -12.99 1.67 6.51
N PRO A 43 -14.25 1.69 6.02
CA PRO A 43 -15.20 0.61 6.25
C PRO A 43 -14.57 -0.74 5.90
N PRO A 44 -14.87 -1.84 6.61
CA PRO A 44 -14.21 -3.14 6.41
C PRO A 44 -14.22 -3.63 4.96
N LYS A 45 -15.27 -3.30 4.19
CA LYS A 45 -15.37 -3.63 2.76
C LYS A 45 -14.37 -2.86 1.89
N GLU A 46 -14.14 -1.58 2.17
CA GLU A 46 -13.15 -0.76 1.46
C GLU A 46 -11.74 -1.11 1.89
N LEU A 47 -11.54 -1.33 3.19
CA LEU A 47 -10.28 -1.79 3.76
C LEU A 47 -9.84 -3.12 3.11
N ALA A 48 -10.79 -4.06 2.93
CA ALA A 48 -10.54 -5.30 2.20
C ALA A 48 -10.15 -5.08 0.74
N LYS A 49 -10.80 -4.15 0.03
CA LYS A 49 -10.42 -3.79 -1.35
C LYS A 49 -9.01 -3.22 -1.41
N ILE A 50 -8.68 -2.29 -0.51
CA ILE A 50 -7.34 -1.70 -0.42
C ILE A 50 -6.32 -2.81 -0.14
N ALA A 51 -6.57 -3.66 0.85
CA ALA A 51 -5.68 -4.76 1.20
C ALA A 51 -5.47 -5.75 0.04
N VAL A 52 -6.52 -6.09 -0.71
CA VAL A 52 -6.43 -6.99 -1.88
C VAL A 52 -5.57 -6.36 -2.97
N ILE A 53 -5.83 -5.10 -3.32
CA ILE A 53 -5.07 -4.37 -4.36
C ILE A 53 -3.62 -4.24 -3.93
N THR A 54 -3.38 -3.70 -2.74
CA THR A 54 -2.03 -3.51 -2.18
C THR A 54 -1.27 -4.82 -2.07
N GLY A 55 -1.92 -5.89 -1.60
CA GLY A 55 -1.34 -7.23 -1.52
C GLY A 55 -0.93 -7.77 -2.88
N THR A 56 -1.80 -7.63 -3.89
CA THR A 56 -1.51 -8.05 -5.27
C THR A 56 -0.28 -7.33 -5.81
N PHE A 57 -0.24 -5.99 -5.69
CA PHE A 57 0.90 -5.21 -6.16
C PHE A 57 2.19 -5.51 -5.37
N SER A 58 2.11 -5.78 -4.07
CA SER A 58 3.28 -6.14 -3.26
C SER A 58 3.90 -7.48 -3.69
N ILE A 59 3.06 -8.45 -4.05
CA ILE A 59 3.51 -9.74 -4.60
C ILE A 59 4.16 -9.52 -5.98
N LEU A 60 3.49 -8.75 -6.86
CA LEU A 60 4.02 -8.43 -8.19
C LEU A 60 5.38 -7.72 -8.10
N SER A 61 5.52 -6.74 -7.20
CA SER A 61 6.80 -6.07 -6.93
C SER A 61 7.87 -7.06 -6.50
N GLY A 62 7.55 -8.01 -5.61
CA GLY A 62 8.47 -9.07 -5.21
C GLY A 62 8.93 -9.96 -6.38
N VAL A 63 8.01 -10.30 -7.30
CA VAL A 63 8.33 -11.07 -8.52
C VAL A 63 9.23 -10.27 -9.46
N LEU A 64 8.93 -8.98 -9.65
CA LEU A 64 9.70 -8.05 -10.49
C LEU A 64 11.12 -7.86 -9.95
N ILE A 65 11.28 -7.57 -8.65
CA ILE A 65 12.59 -7.39 -8.00
C ILE A 65 13.44 -8.65 -8.18
N ASN A 66 12.87 -9.82 -7.90
CA ASN A 66 13.58 -11.09 -8.04
C ASN A 66 13.95 -11.40 -9.51
N SER A 67 13.12 -10.95 -10.46
CA SER A 67 13.43 -11.07 -11.90
C SER A 67 14.59 -10.14 -12.27
N LEU A 68 14.59 -8.90 -11.78
CA LEU A 68 15.65 -7.92 -11.97
C LEU A 68 17.00 -8.39 -11.40
N GLU A 69 17.03 -8.90 -10.17
CA GLU A 69 18.26 -9.44 -9.56
C GLU A 69 18.88 -10.57 -10.39
N LYS A 70 18.06 -11.35 -11.10
CA LYS A 70 18.52 -12.44 -11.97
C LYS A 70 19.22 -11.93 -13.24
N TYR A 71 18.79 -10.80 -13.79
CA TYR A 71 19.36 -10.22 -15.02
C TYR A 71 20.41 -9.14 -14.75
N THR A 72 20.39 -8.54 -13.57
CA THR A 72 21.33 -7.50 -13.15
C THR A 72 21.77 -7.79 -11.72
N PRO A 73 22.59 -8.84 -11.52
CA PRO A 73 23.06 -9.16 -10.18
C PRO A 73 23.79 -7.93 -9.61
N PRO A 74 23.53 -7.57 -8.35
CA PRO A 74 24.18 -6.42 -7.73
C PRO A 74 25.69 -6.62 -7.79
N LYS A 75 26.40 -5.64 -8.36
CA LYS A 75 27.85 -5.55 -8.26
C LYS A 75 28.15 -5.18 -6.81
N VAL A 76 28.38 -6.20 -5.98
CA VAL A 76 29.02 -6.06 -4.67
C VAL A 76 30.48 -5.65 -4.84
#